data_AF-A0A699ZV18-F1
#
_entry.id   AF-A0A699ZV18-F1
#
_cell.length_a   1.000
_cell.length_b   1.000
_cell.length_c   1.000
_cell.angle_alpha   90.00
_cell.angle_beta   90.00
_cell.angle_gamma   90.00
#
_symmetry.space_group_name_H-M   'P 1'
#
loop_
_entity.id
_entity.type
_entity.pdbx_description
1 polymer ?
#
loop_
_entity_poly.entity_id
_entity_poly.type
_entity_poly.pdbx_seq_one_letter_code
_entity_poly.pdbx_strand_id
1 'polypeptide(L)'
;MAATSQPARSLLEYYGPKSSLDGLKLQMPVTPEELEFFAEQEMVTIIPNFSFDSHEGPSQLYCIGGVYGPFRPNMPVVVPLWLATMLHRRKRCTVQMPDWMQPDRLRGVFEEEKAVPQVFQPLPFYFIEVAQLLFRHNPSETFGSEEQFAEVRHLLEDIRKVRYNKIETGLRKVSGAITVKLNNLAAAECNMIRLLFKGTLDHFYELNKNNKAWEQASLNPSMSMPSL
;
A
#
# COMPACT_ATOMS: atom_id res chain seq x y z
N MET A 1 -9.95 37.46 32.25
CA MET A 1 -9.85 37.35 30.78
C MET A 1 -9.61 35.89 30.44
N ALA A 2 -10.66 35.17 30.01
CA ALA A 2 -10.56 33.75 29.69
C ALA A 2 -10.07 33.61 28.24
N ALA A 3 -8.95 32.91 28.04
CA ALA A 3 -8.44 32.55 26.73
C ALA A 3 -9.34 31.46 26.14
N THR A 4 -10.10 31.81 25.09
CA THR A 4 -10.89 30.88 24.30
C THR A 4 -9.95 30.00 23.48
N SER A 5 -9.85 28.70 23.83
CA SER A 5 -9.15 27.73 22.99
C SER A 5 -9.91 27.55 21.68
N GLN A 6 -9.28 27.89 20.55
CA GLN A 6 -9.85 27.55 19.24
C GLN A 6 -9.83 26.03 19.06
N PRO A 7 -10.90 25.42 18.53
CA PRO A 7 -10.91 24.00 18.21
C PRO A 7 -9.90 23.70 17.10
N ALA A 8 -9.24 22.54 17.20
CA ALA A 8 -8.32 22.07 16.17
C ALA A 8 -9.06 21.95 14.83
N ARG A 9 -8.61 22.75 13.84
CA ARG A 9 -9.15 22.71 12.48
C ARG A 9 -8.83 21.38 11.82
N SER A 10 -9.80 20.80 11.12
CA SER A 10 -9.57 19.59 10.31
C SER A 10 -8.56 19.87 9.22
N LEU A 11 -7.69 18.91 8.88
CA LEU A 11 -6.79 19.02 7.73
C LEU A 11 -7.56 19.34 6.44
N LEU A 12 -8.83 18.94 6.33
CA LEU A 12 -9.69 19.29 5.20
C LEU A 12 -9.93 20.80 5.05
N GLU A 13 -9.99 21.55 6.17
CA GLU A 13 -10.27 22.99 6.14
C GLU A 13 -9.08 23.80 5.61
N TYR A 14 -7.86 23.28 5.72
CA TYR A 14 -6.66 23.86 5.10
C TYR A 14 -6.71 23.84 3.57
N TYR A 15 -7.51 22.96 2.98
CA TYR A 15 -7.62 22.88 1.52
C TYR A 15 -8.55 23.93 0.91
N GLY A 16 -9.21 24.76 1.73
CA GLY A 16 -9.92 25.98 1.31
C GLY A 16 -11.15 25.74 0.38
N PRO A 17 -12.23 26.54 0.48
CA PRO A 17 -13.35 26.41 -0.45
C PRO A 17 -13.08 27.05 -1.82
N LYS A 18 -11.97 27.78 -1.99
CA LYS A 18 -11.70 28.60 -3.18
C LYS A 18 -10.20 28.80 -3.39
N SER A 19 -9.54 27.82 -4.00
CA SER A 19 -8.41 28.11 -4.87
C SER A 19 -8.79 27.60 -6.26
N SER A 20 -8.42 28.35 -7.30
CA SER A 20 -8.73 28.11 -8.70
C SER A 20 -8.08 26.83 -9.23
N LEU A 21 -8.51 25.68 -8.72
CA LEU A 21 -8.18 24.33 -9.14
C LEU A 21 -9.33 23.78 -9.98
N ASP A 22 -9.78 24.52 -11.00
CA ASP A 22 -10.81 24.10 -11.97
C ASP A 22 -10.40 22.87 -12.84
N GLY A 23 -9.32 22.17 -12.48
CA GLY A 23 -8.87 20.95 -13.15
C GLY A 23 -8.25 19.88 -12.23
N LEU A 24 -8.07 20.14 -10.94
CA LEU A 24 -7.51 19.17 -9.99
C LEU A 24 -8.62 18.76 -9.02
N LYS A 25 -9.49 17.85 -9.48
CA LYS A 25 -10.35 17.08 -8.58
C LYS A 25 -9.46 16.56 -7.45
N LEU A 26 -9.73 16.97 -6.21
CA LEU A 26 -9.07 16.44 -5.03
C LEU A 26 -9.32 14.92 -5.06
N GLN A 27 -8.33 14.14 -5.53
CA GLN A 27 -8.46 12.69 -5.55
C GLN A 27 -8.43 12.26 -4.09
N MET A 28 -9.59 11.82 -3.61
CA MET A 28 -9.71 11.18 -2.30
C MET A 28 -8.65 10.08 -2.20
N PRO A 29 -8.11 9.82 -0.99
CA PRO A 29 -7.17 8.73 -0.84
C PRO A 29 -7.89 7.42 -1.20
N VAL A 30 -7.16 6.47 -1.77
CA VAL A 30 -7.71 5.16 -2.15
C VAL A 30 -8.30 4.54 -0.88
N THR A 31 -9.51 4.02 -0.93
CA THR A 31 -10.10 3.43 0.29
C THR A 31 -9.40 2.12 0.63
N PRO A 32 -9.43 1.65 1.90
CA PRO A 32 -8.91 0.33 2.25
C PRO A 32 -9.53 -0.80 1.39
N GLU A 33 -10.81 -0.67 1.04
CA GLU A 33 -11.52 -1.63 0.19
C GLU A 33 -11.02 -1.59 -1.27
N GLU A 34 -10.72 -0.40 -1.79
CA GLU A 34 -10.10 -0.27 -3.12
C GLU A 34 -8.67 -0.85 -3.14
N LEU A 35 -7.89 -0.67 -2.07
CA LEU A 35 -6.58 -1.31 -1.93
C LEU A 35 -6.70 -2.83 -1.89
N GLU A 36 -7.67 -3.36 -1.15
CA GLU A 36 -7.98 -4.79 -1.11
C GLU A 36 -8.35 -5.30 -2.51
N PHE A 37 -9.20 -4.57 -3.24
CA PHE A 37 -9.56 -4.89 -4.63
C PHE A 37 -8.35 -4.90 -5.59
N PHE A 38 -7.38 -3.99 -5.40
CA PHE A 38 -6.14 -4.03 -6.19
C PHE A 38 -5.26 -5.24 -5.82
N ALA A 39 -5.16 -5.54 -4.53
CA ALA A 39 -4.40 -6.69 -4.02
C ALA A 39 -4.97 -8.03 -4.47
N GLU A 40 -6.26 -8.12 -4.79
CA GLU A 40 -6.87 -9.32 -5.34
C GLU A 40 -6.28 -9.79 -6.68
N GLN A 41 -5.58 -8.91 -7.40
CA GLN A 41 -4.88 -9.26 -8.64
C GLN A 41 -3.54 -9.95 -8.38
N GLU A 42 -3.03 -9.95 -7.15
CA GLU A 42 -1.80 -10.64 -6.80
C GLU A 42 -1.92 -12.14 -7.00
N MET A 43 -0.86 -12.75 -7.51
CA MET A 43 -0.83 -14.16 -7.85
C MET A 43 -0.46 -15.00 -6.63
N VAL A 44 -1.27 -16.00 -6.33
CA VAL A 44 -1.07 -16.94 -5.22
C VAL A 44 -1.15 -18.37 -5.71
N THR A 45 -0.47 -19.27 -4.99
CA THR A 45 -0.50 -20.70 -5.29
C THR A 45 -1.64 -21.36 -4.52
N ILE A 46 -2.47 -22.13 -5.23
CA ILE A 46 -3.52 -22.95 -4.62
C ILE A 46 -3.29 -24.42 -4.94
N ILE A 47 -3.78 -25.29 -4.07
CA ILE A 47 -3.93 -26.72 -4.34
C ILE A 47 -5.43 -26.99 -4.53
N PRO A 48 -5.92 -27.23 -5.76
CA PRO A 48 -7.32 -27.55 -6.00
C PRO A 48 -7.60 -29.01 -5.62
N ASN A 49 -8.85 -29.29 -5.24
CA ASN A 49 -9.33 -30.65 -4.94
C ASN A 49 -10.26 -31.20 -6.05
N PHE A 50 -10.23 -30.57 -7.23
CA PHE A 50 -11.08 -30.91 -8.36
C PHE A 50 -10.30 -30.97 -9.66
N SER A 51 -10.82 -31.74 -10.61
CA SER A 51 -10.46 -31.63 -12.01
C SER A 51 -11.40 -30.65 -12.70
N PHE A 52 -10.84 -29.85 -13.61
CA PHE A 52 -11.62 -29.03 -14.52
C PHE A 52 -11.43 -29.58 -15.93
N ASP A 53 -12.44 -30.27 -16.46
CA ASP A 53 -12.38 -30.84 -17.81
C ASP A 53 -13.34 -30.05 -18.71
N SER A 54 -12.78 -29.41 -19.74
CA SER A 54 -13.57 -28.67 -20.72
C SER A 54 -13.84 -29.59 -21.92
N HIS A 55 -15.10 -29.65 -22.38
CA HIS A 55 -15.52 -30.57 -23.45
C HIS A 55 -14.91 -30.23 -24.83
N GLU A 56 -14.38 -29.01 -25.03
CA GLU A 56 -13.96 -28.52 -26.36
C GLU A 56 -12.55 -27.88 -26.36
N GLY A 57 -11.72 -28.10 -25.34
CA GLY A 57 -10.41 -27.47 -25.25
C GLY A 57 -9.51 -27.94 -24.10
N PRO A 58 -8.33 -27.32 -23.89
CA PRO A 58 -7.48 -27.63 -22.75
C PRO A 58 -8.22 -27.34 -21.44
N SER A 59 -7.97 -28.15 -20.42
CA SER A 59 -8.53 -28.11 -19.05
C SER A 59 -8.23 -26.81 -18.27
N GLN A 60 -8.51 -25.65 -18.86
CA GLN A 60 -8.13 -24.32 -18.39
C GLN A 60 -9.35 -23.38 -18.40
N LEU A 61 -9.35 -22.45 -17.45
CA LEU A 61 -10.34 -21.39 -17.34
C LEU A 61 -9.88 -20.17 -18.14
N TYR A 62 -10.63 -19.82 -19.18
CA TYR A 62 -10.38 -18.62 -19.98
C TYR A 62 -11.19 -17.44 -19.42
N CYS A 63 -10.49 -16.42 -18.93
CA CYS A 63 -11.07 -15.17 -18.47
C CYS A 63 -10.58 -14.01 -19.36
N ILE A 64 -11.31 -12.88 -19.32
CA ILE A 64 -10.90 -11.66 -20.04
C ILE A 64 -9.48 -11.22 -19.61
N GLY A 65 -9.15 -11.36 -18.33
CA GLY A 65 -7.86 -10.98 -17.77
C GLY A 65 -6.76 -12.04 -17.84
N GLY A 66 -7.00 -13.22 -18.43
CA GLY A 66 -5.98 -14.27 -18.52
C GLY A 66 -6.54 -15.69 -18.54
N VAL A 67 -5.64 -16.66 -18.64
CA VAL A 67 -5.94 -18.10 -18.66
C VAL A 67 -5.37 -18.76 -17.42
N TYR A 68 -6.19 -19.52 -16.70
CA TYR A 68 -5.82 -20.14 -15.42
C TYR A 68 -6.03 -21.65 -15.46
N GLY A 69 -5.11 -22.41 -14.85
CA GLY A 69 -5.12 -23.86 -14.88
C GLY A 69 -3.94 -24.45 -15.67
N PRO A 70 -3.92 -25.78 -15.88
CA PRO A 70 -5.03 -26.70 -15.62
C PRO A 70 -5.26 -27.01 -14.13
N PHE A 71 -6.52 -27.15 -13.74
CA PHE A 71 -6.88 -27.55 -12.37
C PHE A 71 -6.91 -29.07 -12.27
N ARG A 72 -5.95 -29.63 -11.54
CA ARG A 72 -5.86 -31.06 -11.24
C ARG A 72 -5.81 -31.26 -9.73
N PRO A 73 -6.56 -32.23 -9.18
CA PRO A 73 -6.54 -32.49 -7.74
C PRO A 73 -5.12 -32.66 -7.21
N ASN A 74 -4.83 -32.02 -6.08
CA ASN A 74 -3.56 -32.11 -5.36
C ASN A 74 -2.32 -31.60 -6.13
N MET A 75 -2.52 -30.87 -7.23
CA MET A 75 -1.43 -30.26 -8.00
C MET A 75 -1.43 -28.73 -7.82
N PRO A 76 -0.31 -28.13 -7.38
CA PRO A 76 -0.23 -26.67 -7.23
C PRO A 76 -0.48 -25.94 -8.54
N VAL A 77 -1.26 -24.86 -8.48
CA VAL A 77 -1.53 -23.97 -9.61
C VAL A 77 -1.53 -22.52 -9.14
N VAL A 78 -0.96 -21.64 -9.95
CA VAL A 78 -0.92 -20.20 -9.66
C VAL A 78 -2.15 -19.54 -10.26
N VAL A 79 -2.88 -18.80 -9.43
CA VAL A 79 -4.09 -18.06 -9.80
C VAL A 79 -4.11 -16.71 -9.09
N PRO A 80 -4.86 -15.72 -9.60
CA PRO A 80 -5.04 -14.47 -8.88
C PRO A 80 -5.84 -14.70 -7.60
N LEU A 81 -5.61 -13.85 -6.60
CA LEU A 81 -6.17 -13.98 -5.27
C LEU A 81 -7.71 -13.90 -5.25
N TRP A 82 -8.35 -13.12 -6.13
CA TRP A 82 -9.83 -13.15 -6.27
C TRP A 82 -10.34 -14.55 -6.64
N LEU A 83 -9.63 -15.26 -7.53
CA LEU A 83 -10.02 -16.59 -7.99
C LEU A 83 -9.77 -17.62 -6.89
N ALA A 84 -8.62 -17.52 -6.21
CA ALA A 84 -8.30 -18.34 -5.04
C ALA A 84 -9.38 -18.23 -3.96
N THR A 85 -9.75 -17.00 -3.59
CA THR A 85 -10.80 -16.74 -2.57
C THR A 85 -12.16 -17.27 -3.01
N MET A 86 -12.53 -17.11 -4.29
CA MET A 86 -13.78 -17.64 -4.83
C MET A 86 -13.82 -19.18 -4.77
N LEU A 87 -12.74 -19.85 -5.19
CA LEU A 87 -12.64 -21.31 -5.20
C LEU A 87 -12.61 -21.87 -3.77
N HIS A 88 -11.89 -21.22 -2.86
CA HIS A 88 -11.83 -21.62 -1.47
C HIS A 88 -13.20 -21.51 -0.78
N ARG A 89 -13.96 -20.42 -1.01
CA ARG A 89 -15.33 -20.28 -0.46
C ARG A 89 -16.26 -21.41 -0.89
N ARG A 90 -15.99 -22.04 -2.04
CA ARG A 90 -16.70 -23.22 -2.55
C ARG A 90 -16.10 -24.55 -2.05
N LYS A 91 -15.10 -24.52 -1.18
CA LYS A 91 -14.32 -25.67 -0.69
C LYS A 91 -13.68 -26.45 -1.83
N ARG A 92 -13.18 -25.75 -2.85
CA ARG A 92 -12.59 -26.34 -4.08
C ARG A 92 -11.07 -26.25 -4.13
N CYS A 93 -10.44 -25.54 -3.21
CA CYS A 93 -9.00 -25.47 -3.11
C CYS A 93 -8.56 -25.08 -1.70
N THR A 94 -7.31 -25.38 -1.40
CA THR A 94 -6.58 -24.82 -0.26
C THR A 94 -5.54 -23.84 -0.78
N VAL A 95 -5.53 -22.63 -0.22
CA VAL A 95 -4.56 -21.60 -0.59
C VAL A 95 -3.27 -21.85 0.17
N GLN A 96 -2.15 -21.96 -0.53
CA GLN A 96 -0.84 -22.11 0.10
C GLN A 96 -0.35 -20.76 0.64
N MET A 97 0.31 -20.79 1.79
CA MET A 97 0.96 -19.61 2.34
C MET A 97 2.05 -19.12 1.39
N PRO A 98 2.05 -17.84 0.99
CA PRO A 98 3.11 -17.28 0.16
C PRO A 98 4.48 -17.38 0.83
N ASP A 99 5.54 -17.58 0.04
CA ASP A 99 6.90 -17.80 0.57
C ASP A 99 7.41 -16.65 1.45
N TRP A 100 7.08 -15.40 1.09
CA TRP A 100 7.46 -14.22 1.85
C TRP A 100 6.78 -14.13 3.22
N MET A 101 5.65 -14.80 3.39
CA MET A 101 4.82 -14.79 4.62
C MET A 101 5.25 -15.89 5.61
N GLN A 102 6.17 -16.77 5.24
CA GLN A 102 6.70 -17.78 6.15
C GLN A 102 7.30 -17.14 7.42
N PRO A 103 7.08 -17.69 8.62
CA PRO A 103 7.55 -17.11 9.88
C PRO A 103 9.04 -16.77 9.89
N ASP A 104 9.88 -17.67 9.38
CA ASP A 104 11.34 -17.47 9.34
C ASP A 104 11.75 -16.31 8.43
N ARG A 105 11.05 -16.14 7.30
CA ARG A 105 11.27 -15.02 6.38
C ARG A 105 10.84 -13.70 7.01
N LEU A 106 9.66 -13.68 7.62
CA LEU A 106 9.16 -12.49 8.31
C LEU A 106 10.03 -12.09 9.48
N ARG A 107 10.56 -13.06 10.26
CA ARG A 107 11.50 -12.79 11.35
C ARG A 107 12.80 -12.17 10.83
N GLY A 108 13.34 -12.69 9.73
CA GLY A 108 14.51 -12.10 9.06
C GLY A 108 14.26 -10.67 8.61
N VAL A 109 13.15 -10.43 7.88
CA VAL A 109 12.74 -9.10 7.43
C VAL A 109 12.57 -8.15 8.61
N PHE A 110 11.95 -8.60 9.70
CA PHE A 110 11.73 -7.79 10.89
C PHE A 110 13.03 -7.32 11.54
N GLU A 111 14.00 -8.22 11.72
CA GLU A 111 15.30 -7.87 12.29
C GLU A 111 16.10 -6.93 11.37
N GLU A 112 16.10 -7.18 10.06
CA GLU A 112 16.74 -6.31 9.07
C GLU A 112 16.07 -4.92 8.99
N GLU A 113 14.74 -4.87 9.14
CA GLU A 113 13.98 -3.63 9.21
C GLU A 113 14.35 -2.83 10.46
N LYS A 114 14.57 -3.47 11.61
CA LYS A 114 15.08 -2.76 12.79
C LYS A 114 16.54 -2.31 12.63
N ALA A 115 17.38 -3.14 12.04
CA ALA A 115 18.82 -2.91 11.95
C ALA A 115 19.19 -1.73 11.05
N VAL A 116 18.41 -1.47 9.99
CA VAL A 116 18.71 -0.42 9.00
C VAL A 116 17.63 0.68 9.00
N PRO A 117 17.79 1.76 9.79
CA PRO A 117 16.74 2.78 9.96
C PRO A 117 16.34 3.55 8.69
N GLN A 118 17.23 3.61 7.69
CA GLN A 118 17.05 4.44 6.49
C GLN A 118 16.49 3.69 5.28
N VAL A 119 16.41 2.36 5.35
CA VAL A 119 16.00 1.51 4.23
C VAL A 119 14.81 0.66 4.66
N PHE A 120 13.80 0.60 3.79
CA PHE A 120 12.69 -0.33 3.92
C PHE A 120 13.09 -1.65 3.29
N GLN A 121 12.95 -2.75 4.03
CA GLN A 121 13.24 -4.06 3.50
C GLN A 121 12.18 -4.45 2.45
N PRO A 122 12.57 -5.21 1.41
CA PRO A 122 11.67 -5.56 0.33
C PRO A 122 10.60 -6.53 0.82
N LEU A 123 9.34 -6.13 0.66
CA LEU A 123 8.16 -6.96 0.78
C LEU A 123 7.27 -6.72 -0.46
N PRO A 124 6.36 -7.65 -0.80
CA PRO A 124 5.39 -7.42 -1.86
C PRO A 124 4.62 -6.13 -1.63
N PHE A 125 4.30 -5.42 -2.72
CA PHE A 125 3.70 -4.09 -2.63
C PHE A 125 2.37 -4.07 -1.86
N TYR A 126 1.57 -5.14 -1.99
CA TYR A 126 0.28 -5.31 -1.30
C TYR A 126 0.34 -6.32 -0.14
N PHE A 127 1.49 -6.46 0.54
CA PHE A 127 1.65 -7.52 1.55
C PHE A 127 0.64 -7.44 2.71
N ILE A 128 0.18 -6.23 3.08
CA ILE A 128 -0.82 -6.03 4.14
C ILE A 128 -2.19 -6.51 3.69
N GLU A 129 -2.62 -6.09 2.51
CA GLU A 129 -3.91 -6.41 1.94
C GLU A 129 -4.02 -7.91 1.64
N VAL A 130 -2.98 -8.50 1.04
CA VAL A 130 -2.88 -9.96 0.81
C VAL A 130 -2.97 -10.71 2.14
N ALA A 131 -2.23 -10.27 3.17
CA ALA A 131 -2.29 -10.90 4.50
C ALA A 131 -3.70 -10.85 5.09
N GLN A 132 -4.36 -9.69 5.04
CA GLN A 132 -5.71 -9.52 5.57
C GLN A 132 -6.74 -10.41 4.84
N LEU A 133 -6.65 -10.51 3.51
CA LEU A 133 -7.49 -11.40 2.71
C LEU A 133 -7.29 -12.87 3.11
N LEU A 134 -6.03 -13.31 3.27
CA LEU A 134 -5.72 -14.68 3.69
C LEU A 134 -6.19 -14.97 5.12
N PHE A 135 -6.03 -14.02 6.05
CA PHE A 135 -6.50 -14.16 7.44
C PHE A 135 -8.02 -14.23 7.54
N ARG A 136 -8.73 -13.46 6.72
CA ARG A 136 -10.20 -13.42 6.74
C ARG A 136 -10.82 -14.69 6.17
N HIS A 137 -10.23 -15.23 5.11
CA HIS A 137 -10.84 -16.31 4.34
C HIS A 137 -10.25 -17.70 4.62
N ASN A 138 -8.99 -17.81 5.05
CA ASN A 138 -8.26 -19.09 5.06
C ASN A 138 -7.34 -19.36 6.28
N PRO A 139 -7.66 -18.97 7.53
CA PRO A 139 -6.69 -19.02 8.63
C PRO A 139 -6.22 -20.43 9.02
N SER A 140 -7.09 -21.45 9.02
CA SER A 140 -6.69 -22.81 9.42
C SER A 140 -6.03 -23.59 8.29
N GLU A 141 -6.52 -23.45 7.06
CA GLU A 141 -6.02 -24.23 5.91
C GLU A 141 -4.69 -23.71 5.38
N THR A 142 -4.47 -22.39 5.38
CA THR A 142 -3.24 -21.78 4.84
C THR A 142 -2.05 -21.92 5.79
N PHE A 143 -2.28 -21.82 7.10
CA PHE A 143 -1.20 -21.74 8.10
C PHE A 143 -0.97 -23.06 8.86
N GLY A 144 -1.82 -24.08 8.66
CA GLY A 144 -1.64 -25.43 9.21
C GLY A 144 -1.81 -25.58 10.72
N SER A 145 -1.38 -24.60 11.53
CA SER A 145 -1.54 -24.54 12.98
C SER A 145 -1.93 -23.15 13.46
N GLU A 146 -2.66 -23.10 14.57
CA GLU A 146 -3.07 -21.84 15.21
C GLU A 146 -1.86 -21.04 15.74
N GLU A 147 -0.83 -21.74 16.20
CA GLU A 147 0.43 -21.14 16.65
C GLU A 147 1.15 -20.41 15.51
N GLN A 148 1.27 -21.05 14.33
CA GLN A 148 1.91 -20.43 13.17
C GLN A 148 1.11 -19.23 12.66
N PHE A 149 -0.22 -19.33 12.63
CA PHE A 149 -1.08 -18.20 12.28
C PHE A 149 -0.89 -17.01 13.23
N ALA A 150 -0.87 -17.27 14.55
CA ALA A 150 -0.67 -16.23 15.55
C ALA A 150 0.71 -15.56 15.41
N GLU A 151 1.75 -16.36 15.19
CA GLU A 151 3.11 -15.87 14.97
C GLU A 151 3.22 -14.98 13.73
N VAL A 152 2.73 -15.43 12.57
CA VAL A 152 2.75 -14.65 11.32
C VAL A 152 2.00 -13.33 11.51
N ARG A 153 0.82 -13.37 12.13
CA ARG A 153 0.03 -12.17 12.40
C ARG A 153 0.79 -11.18 13.29
N HIS A 154 1.46 -11.66 14.34
CA HIS A 154 2.24 -10.80 15.23
C HIS A 154 3.45 -10.18 14.52
N LEU A 155 4.19 -10.98 13.74
CA LEU A 155 5.33 -10.50 12.97
C LEU A 155 4.94 -9.41 11.96
N LEU A 156 3.83 -9.59 11.24
CA LEU A 156 3.35 -8.57 10.29
C LEU A 156 2.93 -7.27 10.98
N GLU A 157 2.24 -7.34 12.12
CA GLU A 157 1.90 -6.14 12.89
C GLU A 157 3.14 -5.43 13.43
N ASP A 158 4.15 -6.17 13.87
CA ASP A 158 5.40 -5.56 14.36
C ASP A 158 6.23 -4.94 13.24
N ILE A 159 6.32 -5.59 12.07
CA ILE A 159 6.91 -5.00 10.86
C ILE A 159 6.19 -3.70 10.51
N ARG A 160 4.85 -3.71 10.49
CA ARG A 160 4.04 -2.53 10.19
C ARG A 160 4.32 -1.38 11.16
N LYS A 161 4.42 -1.65 12.47
CA LYS A 161 4.76 -0.62 13.47
C LYS A 161 6.16 -0.05 13.25
N VAL A 162 7.16 -0.89 13.00
CA VAL A 162 8.54 -0.43 12.73
C VAL A 162 8.57 0.46 11.50
N ARG A 163 7.92 0.04 10.41
CA ARG A 163 7.87 0.80 9.16
C ARG A 163 7.10 2.10 9.30
N TYR A 164 5.99 2.11 10.04
CA TYR A 164 5.27 3.33 10.40
C TYR A 164 6.17 4.35 11.11
N ASN A 165 6.92 3.91 12.13
CA ASN A 165 7.84 4.78 12.86
C ASN A 165 8.97 5.33 11.96
N LYS A 166 9.48 4.52 11.03
CA LYS A 166 10.46 4.98 10.03
C LYS A 166 9.88 6.03 9.11
N ILE A 167 8.66 5.80 8.61
CA ILE A 167 7.94 6.75 7.76
C ILE A 167 7.78 8.08 8.51
N GLU A 168 7.27 8.05 9.74
CA GLU A 168 7.09 9.26 10.55
C GLU A 168 8.41 10.01 10.78
N THR A 169 9.46 9.28 11.13
CA THR A 169 10.81 9.84 11.32
C THR A 169 11.36 10.43 10.03
N GLY A 170 11.10 9.78 8.89
CA GLY A 170 11.49 10.25 7.56
C GLY A 170 10.76 11.53 7.16
N LEU A 171 9.45 11.59 7.38
CA LEU A 171 8.61 12.76 7.10
C LEU A 171 9.08 13.99 7.88
N ARG A 172 9.47 13.83 9.15
CA ARG A 172 9.99 14.92 9.99
C ARG A 172 11.30 15.53 9.45
N LYS A 173 12.05 14.81 8.63
CA LYS A 173 13.31 15.27 8.03
C LYS A 173 13.12 16.00 6.71
N VAL A 174 11.90 16.03 6.15
CA VAL A 174 11.64 16.69 4.87
C VAL A 174 11.56 18.20 5.09
N SER A 175 12.61 18.90 4.63
CA SER A 175 12.70 20.37 4.69
C SER A 175 12.88 20.95 3.29
N GLY A 176 11.83 21.56 2.75
CA GLY A 176 11.87 22.27 1.48
C GLY A 176 11.60 21.39 0.25
N ALA A 177 11.80 21.99 -0.93
CA ALA A 177 11.53 21.37 -2.22
C ALA A 177 12.66 20.40 -2.61
N ILE A 178 12.63 19.20 -2.03
CA ILE A 178 13.62 18.14 -2.27
C ILE A 178 13.01 16.94 -2.99
N THR A 179 13.84 16.19 -3.72
CA THR A 179 13.44 14.88 -4.27
C THR A 179 13.59 13.82 -3.18
N VAL A 180 12.51 13.10 -2.89
CA VAL A 180 12.51 12.01 -1.90
C VAL A 180 12.41 10.66 -2.62
N LYS A 181 13.39 9.79 -2.39
CA LYS A 181 13.40 8.42 -2.92
C LYS A 181 12.78 7.47 -1.90
N LEU A 182 11.61 6.92 -2.21
CA LEU A 182 10.89 5.96 -1.38
C LEU A 182 10.95 4.59 -2.06
N ASN A 183 11.94 3.77 -1.70
CA ASN A 183 12.03 2.40 -2.20
C ASN A 183 11.30 1.44 -1.26
N ASN A 184 10.72 0.39 -1.83
CA ASN A 184 10.08 -0.71 -1.09
C ASN A 184 8.94 -0.29 -0.16
N LEU A 185 8.32 0.87 -0.37
CA LEU A 185 7.15 1.30 0.40
C LEU A 185 5.91 0.54 -0.09
N ALA A 186 5.10 0.02 0.82
CA ALA A 186 3.92 -0.76 0.47
C ALA A 186 2.71 0.13 0.11
N ALA A 187 1.68 -0.45 -0.49
CA ALA A 187 0.48 0.25 -0.94
C ALA A 187 -0.26 0.95 0.20
N ALA A 188 -0.56 0.22 1.29
CA ALA A 188 -1.14 0.79 2.52
C ALA A 188 -0.32 1.97 3.07
N GLU A 189 1.00 1.82 3.10
CA GLU A 189 1.93 2.82 3.63
C GLU A 189 1.96 4.08 2.76
N CYS A 190 2.03 3.90 1.43
CA CYS A 190 1.92 4.97 0.45
C CYS A 190 0.60 5.72 0.63
N ASN A 191 -0.51 4.99 0.70
CA ASN A 191 -1.85 5.56 0.77
C ASN A 191 -2.06 6.38 2.05
N MET A 192 -1.53 5.91 3.17
CA MET A 192 -1.59 6.60 4.47
C MET A 192 -0.94 7.99 4.44
N ILE A 193 0.16 8.17 3.71
CA ILE A 193 0.90 9.45 3.69
C ILE A 193 0.61 10.30 2.45
N ARG A 194 -0.01 9.73 1.42
CA ARG A 194 -0.12 10.29 0.06
C ARG A 194 -0.57 11.75 0.04
N LEU A 195 -1.69 12.05 0.70
CA LEU A 195 -2.30 13.38 0.65
C LEU A 195 -1.47 14.41 1.39
N LEU A 196 -1.06 14.10 2.63
CA LEU A 196 -0.22 14.98 3.43
C LEU A 196 1.10 15.27 2.71
N PHE A 197 1.77 14.22 2.23
CA PHE A 197 3.08 14.34 1.63
C PHE A 197 3.06 15.13 0.32
N LYS A 198 2.07 14.84 -0.55
CA LYS A 198 1.87 15.61 -1.78
C LYS A 198 1.58 17.07 -1.46
N GLY A 199 0.64 17.34 -0.55
CA GLY A 199 0.27 18.70 -0.17
C GLY A 199 1.47 19.50 0.35
N THR A 200 2.25 18.93 1.27
CA THR A 200 3.44 19.60 1.81
C THR A 200 4.49 19.88 0.75
N LEU A 201 4.77 18.94 -0.16
CA LEU A 201 5.74 19.14 -1.23
C LEU A 201 5.28 20.19 -2.25
N ASP A 202 3.99 20.24 -2.59
CA ASP A 202 3.42 21.27 -3.45
C ASP A 202 3.62 22.67 -2.83
N HIS A 203 3.39 22.82 -1.53
CA HIS A 203 3.62 24.08 -0.81
C HIS A 203 5.11 24.46 -0.79
N PHE A 204 6.00 23.51 -0.50
CA PHE A 204 7.44 23.78 -0.57
C PHE A 204 7.89 24.18 -1.96
N TYR A 205 7.31 23.59 -3.00
CA TYR A 205 7.59 23.94 -4.39
C TYR A 205 7.16 25.37 -4.72
N GLU A 206 5.92 25.75 -4.39
CA GLU A 206 5.42 27.11 -4.65
C GLU A 206 6.19 28.17 -3.85
N LEU A 207 6.52 27.91 -2.58
CA LEU A 207 7.35 28.82 -1.77
C LEU A 207 8.75 29.02 -2.38
N ASN A 208 9.38 27.94 -2.84
CA ASN A 208 10.70 28.02 -3.46
C ASN A 208 10.66 28.79 -4.80
N LYS A 209 9.62 28.56 -5.60
CA LYS A 209 9.38 29.27 -6.86
C LYS A 209 9.17 30.77 -6.62
N ASN A 210 8.33 31.11 -5.64
CA ASN A 210 8.08 32.50 -5.26
C ASN A 210 9.38 33.15 -4.79
N ASN A 211 10.15 32.52 -3.89
CA ASN A 211 11.40 33.09 -3.39
C ASN A 211 12.38 33.45 -4.52
N LYS A 212 12.53 32.58 -5.53
CA LYS A 212 13.34 32.87 -6.71
C LYS A 212 12.83 34.06 -7.52
N ALA A 213 11.50 34.21 -7.65
CA ALA A 213 10.91 35.34 -8.34
C ALA A 213 11.13 36.66 -7.57
N TRP A 214 11.05 36.64 -6.23
CA TRP A 214 11.37 37.78 -5.38
C TRP A 214 12.85 38.17 -5.48
N GLU A 215 13.76 37.20 -5.46
CA GLU A 215 15.20 37.43 -5.68
C GLU A 215 15.45 38.09 -7.04
N GLN A 216 14.83 37.60 -8.12
CA GLN A 216 14.95 38.19 -9.46
C GLN A 216 14.37 39.60 -9.54
N ALA A 217 13.21 39.87 -8.92
CA ALA A 217 12.62 41.20 -8.90
C ALA A 217 13.46 42.20 -8.10
N SER A 218 14.10 41.76 -7.01
CA SER A 218 15.03 42.61 -6.24
C SER A 218 16.29 42.99 -7.03
N LEU A 219 16.72 42.14 -7.96
CA LEU A 219 17.86 42.39 -8.84
C LEU A 219 17.49 43.25 -10.06
N ASN A 220 16.20 43.37 -10.39
CA ASN A 220 15.70 44.12 -11.55
C ASN A 220 14.54 45.07 -11.16
N PRO A 221 14.82 46.36 -10.91
CA PRO A 221 13.83 47.34 -10.43
C PRO A 221 12.61 47.56 -11.33
N SER A 222 12.63 47.06 -12.58
CA SER A 222 11.54 47.17 -13.54
C SER A 222 10.53 46.01 -13.51
N MET A 223 10.76 44.97 -12.70
CA MET A 223 9.83 43.83 -12.59
C MET A 223 8.80 44.06 -11.47
N SER A 224 7.53 43.73 -11.76
CA SER A 224 6.46 43.76 -10.76
C SER A 224 6.63 42.63 -9.74
N MET A 225 6.50 42.94 -8.45
CA MET A 225 6.60 41.95 -7.37
C MET A 225 5.50 40.86 -7.48
N PRO A 226 5.82 39.60 -7.14
CA PRO A 226 4.81 38.55 -7.06
C PRO A 226 3.74 38.88 -6.00
N SER A 227 2.47 38.59 -6.30
CA SER A 227 1.38 38.68 -5.33
C SER A 227 1.46 37.53 -4.31
N LEU A 228 1.18 37.84 -3.04
CA LEU A 228 1.09 36.89 -1.93
C LEU A 228 -0.03 35.85 -2.13
#